data_AF-A0A5D5AMS2-F1
#
_entry.id   AF-A0A5D5AMS2-F1
#
_cell.length_a   1.000
_cell.length_b   1.000
_cell.length_c   1.000
_cell.angle_alpha   90.00
_cell.angle_beta   90.00
_cell.angle_gamma   90.00
#
_symmetry.space_group_name_H-M   'P 1'
#
loop_
_entity.id
_entity.type
_entity.pdbx_description
1 polymer ?
#
loop_
_entity_poly.entity_id
_entity_poly.type
_entity_poly.pdbx_seq_one_letter_code
_entity_poly.pdbx_strand_id
1 'polypeptide(L)'
;MKIARDQEVAFDEFSRACDLAETYFGRTIDEVALHAPVSRRQLVAVLARAQLSGRQLAVDGLTEEGNVVYRSGHETLLWLDGGFWTDMRGRHHLKPDEGRAAREVHRRIIEAIDGDVAYYNRERDPFVLIERFGQYE
;
A
#
# COMPACT_ATOMS: atom_id res chain seq x y z
N MET A 1 13.20 -12.87 24.81
CA MET A 1 13.35 -11.58 24.12
C MET A 1 11.97 -10.95 24.03
N LYS A 2 11.74 -9.82 24.71
CA LYS A 2 10.45 -9.09 24.72
C LYS A 2 10.62 -7.87 23.84
N ILE A 3 9.82 -7.74 22.78
CA ILE A 3 9.87 -6.61 21.86
C ILE A 3 9.02 -5.48 22.46
N ALA A 4 9.62 -4.30 22.65
CA ALA A 4 8.98 -3.11 23.21
C ALA A 4 8.26 -2.31 22.11
N ARG A 5 7.13 -1.68 22.48
CA ARG A 5 6.15 -0.97 21.64
C ARG A 5 6.61 0.39 21.07
N ASP A 6 7.88 0.55 20.75
CA ASP A 6 8.42 1.85 20.29
C ASP A 6 9.36 1.66 19.09
N GLN A 7 8.87 0.99 18.05
CA GLN A 7 9.60 0.85 16.80
C GLN A 7 9.52 2.18 16.04
N GLU A 8 10.45 3.09 16.36
CA GLU A 8 10.95 4.03 15.37
C GLU A 8 11.37 3.19 14.15
N VAL A 9 10.56 3.23 13.09
CA VAL A 9 10.95 2.69 11.78
C VAL A 9 12.30 3.32 11.47
N ALA A 10 13.34 2.50 11.35
CA ALA A 10 14.67 3.02 11.05
C ALA A 10 14.55 3.84 9.76
N PHE A 11 15.16 5.04 9.74
CA PHE A 11 15.07 5.93 8.58
C PHE A 11 15.48 5.23 7.26
N ASP A 12 16.35 4.23 7.36
CA ASP A 12 16.74 3.36 6.24
C ASP A 12 15.57 2.55 5.65
N GLU A 13 14.58 2.18 6.45
CA GLU A 13 13.47 1.33 6.10
C GLU A 13 12.39 2.14 5.38
N PHE A 14 12.14 3.37 5.85
CA PHE A 14 11.27 4.30 5.14
C PHE A 14 11.86 4.76 3.81
N SER A 15 13.17 5.05 3.75
CA SER A 15 13.83 5.39 2.49
C SER A 15 13.74 4.23 1.49
N ARG A 16 14.04 3.01 1.92
CA ARG A 16 13.88 1.80 1.09
C ARG A 16 12.43 1.61 0.64
N ALA A 17 11.45 1.86 1.51
CA ALA A 17 10.03 1.84 1.19
C ALA A 17 9.65 2.86 0.10
N CYS A 18 10.25 4.05 0.14
CA CYS A 18 10.08 5.03 -0.93
C CYS A 18 10.65 4.51 -2.26
N ASP A 19 11.90 4.02 -2.26
CA ASP A 19 12.55 3.51 -3.48
C ASP A 19 11.76 2.36 -4.11
N LEU A 20 11.25 1.45 -3.26
CA LEU A 20 10.40 0.35 -3.70
C LEU A 20 9.08 0.85 -4.29
N ALA A 21 8.42 1.78 -3.62
CA ALA A 21 7.17 2.37 -4.10
C ALA A 21 7.38 3.12 -5.43
N GLU A 22 8.48 3.86 -5.59
CA GLU A 22 8.81 4.54 -6.83
C GLU A 22 9.08 3.56 -7.98
N THR A 23 9.83 2.49 -7.70
CA THR A 23 10.19 1.49 -8.71
C THR A 23 8.96 0.71 -9.18
N TYR A 24 8.11 0.29 -8.24
CA TYR A 24 6.98 -0.58 -8.54
C TYR A 24 5.75 0.19 -9.02
N PHE A 25 5.38 1.28 -8.33
CA PHE A 25 4.16 2.04 -8.63
C PHE A 25 4.39 3.22 -9.57
N GLY A 26 5.64 3.51 -9.98
CA GLY A 26 6.03 4.79 -10.61
C GLY A 26 5.11 5.27 -11.72
N ARG A 27 4.77 4.41 -12.68
CA ARG A 27 3.85 4.76 -13.77
C ARG A 27 2.44 5.08 -13.27
N THR A 28 1.88 4.24 -12.40
CA THR A 28 0.53 4.44 -11.85
C THR A 28 0.47 5.68 -10.95
N ILE A 29 1.55 5.98 -10.21
CA ILE A 29 1.69 7.20 -9.43
C ILE A 29 1.60 8.42 -10.34
N ASP A 30 2.35 8.43 -11.45
CA ASP A 30 2.34 9.55 -12.38
C ASP A 30 0.93 9.75 -12.96
N GLU A 31 0.25 8.68 -13.36
CA GLU A 31 -1.12 8.72 -13.88
C GLU A 31 -2.16 9.20 -12.86
N VAL A 32 -2.03 8.82 -11.59
CA VAL A 32 -2.96 9.27 -10.52
C VAL A 32 -2.67 10.71 -10.10
N ALA A 33 -1.39 11.09 -9.99
CA ALA A 33 -0.97 12.44 -9.60
C ALA A 33 -1.39 13.52 -10.61
N LEU A 34 -1.64 13.16 -11.88
CA LEU A 34 -2.21 14.07 -12.88
C LEU A 34 -3.62 14.57 -12.52
N HIS A 35 -4.38 13.80 -11.74
CA HIS A 35 -5.80 14.06 -11.47
C HIS A 35 -6.12 14.22 -9.98
N ALA A 36 -5.16 13.99 -9.09
CA ALA A 36 -5.30 14.14 -7.65
C ALA A 36 -4.58 15.40 -7.15
N PRO A 37 -5.10 16.11 -6.14
CA PRO A 37 -4.44 17.27 -5.53
C PRO A 37 -3.32 16.83 -4.56
N VAL A 38 -2.44 15.93 -5.00
CA VAL A 38 -1.35 15.35 -4.22
C VAL A 38 -0.11 15.30 -5.10
N SER A 39 1.04 15.79 -4.62
CA SER A 39 2.28 15.70 -5.40
C SER A 39 2.78 14.26 -5.50
N ARG A 40 3.51 13.94 -6.57
CA ARG A 40 4.19 12.64 -6.75
C ARG A 40 4.94 12.20 -5.49
N ARG A 41 5.77 13.08 -4.92
CA ARG A 41 6.57 12.80 -3.72
C ARG A 41 5.71 12.48 -2.50
N GLN A 42 4.60 13.20 -2.30
CA GLN A 42 3.68 12.89 -1.21
C GLN A 42 3.02 11.52 -1.43
N LEU A 43 2.60 11.22 -2.65
CA LEU A 43 1.97 9.94 -2.98
C LEU A 43 2.94 8.77 -2.75
N VAL A 44 4.20 8.90 -3.16
CA VAL A 44 5.28 7.94 -2.83
C VAL A 44 5.41 7.73 -1.32
N ALA A 45 5.48 8.82 -0.55
CA ALA A 45 5.61 8.74 0.91
C ALA A 45 4.42 8.02 1.58
N VAL A 46 3.20 8.24 1.07
CA VAL A 46 1.99 7.59 1.58
C VAL A 46 2.00 6.09 1.24
N LEU A 47 2.35 5.73 0.01
CA LEU A 47 2.47 4.34 -0.43
C LEU A 47 3.56 3.60 0.36
N ALA A 48 4.69 4.24 0.63
CA ALA A 48 5.76 3.71 1.47
C ALA A 48 5.27 3.39 2.90
N ARG A 49 4.52 4.31 3.53
CA ARG A 49 3.90 4.05 4.85
C ARG A 49 2.90 2.91 4.80
N ALA A 50 2.13 2.81 3.71
CA ALA A 50 1.18 1.72 3.51
C ALA A 50 1.91 0.36 3.37
N GLN A 51 3.04 0.29 2.66
CA GLN A 51 3.87 -0.91 2.58
C GLN A 51 4.38 -1.35 3.95
N LEU A 52 4.93 -0.42 4.74
CA LEU A 52 5.43 -0.72 6.08
C LEU A 52 4.31 -1.20 7.01
N SER A 53 3.15 -0.54 6.96
CA SER A 53 1.99 -0.91 7.79
C SER A 53 1.39 -2.25 7.35
N GLY A 54 1.32 -2.51 6.04
CA GLY A 54 0.87 -3.78 5.49
C GLY A 54 1.80 -4.96 5.81
N ARG A 55 3.11 -4.71 5.92
CA ARG A 55 4.07 -5.74 6.37
C ARG A 55 3.85 -6.13 7.82
N GLN A 56 3.59 -5.17 8.70
CA GLN A 56 3.23 -5.47 10.09
C GLN A 56 1.98 -6.36 10.15
N LEU A 57 0.96 -6.03 9.35
CA LEU A 57 -0.24 -6.88 9.22
C LEU A 57 0.07 -8.29 8.69
N ALA A 58 1.00 -8.42 7.74
CA ALA A 58 1.41 -9.73 7.23
C ALA A 58 2.16 -10.58 8.28
N VAL A 59 2.97 -9.94 9.13
CA VAL A 59 3.74 -10.59 10.22
C VAL A 59 2.86 -10.99 11.40
N ASP A 60 1.88 -10.16 11.75
CA ASP A 60 0.91 -10.44 12.82
C ASP A 60 -0.09 -11.54 12.44
N GLY A 61 0.04 -12.08 11.22
CA GLY A 61 -0.87 -13.01 10.60
C GLY A 61 -1.91 -12.24 9.81
N LEU A 62 -2.03 -12.56 8.52
CA LEU A 62 -3.20 -12.23 7.69
C LEU A 62 -4.45 -12.99 8.19
N THR A 63 -4.69 -12.99 9.51
CA THR A 63 -5.74 -13.76 10.18
C THR A 63 -7.10 -13.07 10.13
N GLU A 64 -7.19 -11.84 9.63
CA GLU A 64 -8.47 -11.17 9.41
C GLU A 64 -8.51 -10.50 8.02
N GLU A 65 -9.53 -10.91 7.24
CA GLU A 65 -10.36 -9.97 6.46
C GLU A 65 -9.83 -9.46 5.11
N GLY A 66 -9.40 -10.35 4.20
CA GLY A 66 -9.21 -9.95 2.80
C GLY A 66 -9.14 -11.09 1.80
N ASN A 67 -9.63 -10.85 0.58
CA ASN A 67 -9.54 -11.79 -0.54
C ASN A 67 -8.21 -11.59 -1.29
N VAL A 68 -7.41 -12.65 -1.42
CA VAL A 68 -6.19 -12.65 -2.23
C VAL A 68 -6.59 -12.81 -3.71
N VAL A 69 -6.37 -11.76 -4.49
CA VAL A 69 -6.65 -11.74 -5.94
C VAL A 69 -5.52 -12.42 -6.70
N TYR A 70 -4.29 -12.09 -6.33
CA TYR A 70 -3.09 -12.57 -6.98
C TYR A 70 -1.94 -12.64 -5.97
N ARG A 71 -1.07 -13.65 -6.13
CA ARG A 71 0.13 -13.80 -5.31
C ARG A 71 1.26 -14.34 -6.16
N SER A 72 2.42 -13.70 -6.07
CA SER A 72 3.67 -14.13 -6.68
C SER A 72 4.83 -14.03 -5.69
N GLY A 73 6.05 -14.38 -6.12
CA GLY A 73 7.26 -14.14 -5.32
C GLY A 73 7.70 -12.67 -5.24
N HIS A 74 6.95 -11.75 -5.84
CA HIS A 74 7.24 -10.31 -5.87
C HIS A 74 6.17 -9.48 -5.17
N GLU A 75 4.91 -9.92 -5.20
CA GLU A 75 3.78 -9.13 -4.73
C GLU A 75 2.59 -10.02 -4.34
N THR A 76 1.76 -9.48 -3.46
CA THR A 76 0.45 -10.02 -3.09
C THR A 76 -0.60 -8.93 -3.28
N LEU A 77 -1.64 -9.21 -4.05
CA LEU A 77 -2.76 -8.30 -4.33
C LEU A 77 -3.97 -8.77 -3.54
N LEU A 78 -4.57 -7.82 -2.82
CA LEU A 78 -5.57 -8.07 -1.80
C LEU A 78 -6.74 -7.10 -1.96
N TRP A 79 -7.96 -7.64 -1.87
CA TRP A 79 -9.13 -6.86 -1.52
C TRP A 79 -9.40 -7.05 -0.04
N LEU A 80 -9.02 -6.09 0.79
CA LEU A 80 -9.28 -6.10 2.22
C LEU A 80 -10.77 -5.78 2.46
N ASP A 81 -11.40 -6.39 3.47
CA ASP A 81 -12.83 -6.19 3.78
C ASP A 81 -13.15 -4.77 4.29
N GLY A 82 -12.12 -3.94 4.48
CA GLY A 82 -12.20 -2.52 4.76
C GLY A 82 -11.31 -2.13 5.94
N GLY A 83 -11.38 -0.88 6.36
CA GLY A 83 -10.74 -0.41 7.59
C GLY A 83 -9.24 -0.10 7.46
N PHE A 84 -8.48 -0.79 6.62
CA PHE A 84 -7.04 -0.54 6.46
C PHE A 84 -6.72 0.91 6.12
N TRP A 85 -7.39 1.49 5.12
CA TRP A 85 -7.11 2.88 4.72
C TRP A 85 -7.66 3.89 5.74
N THR A 86 -8.69 3.52 6.50
CA THR A 86 -9.21 4.31 7.63
C THR A 86 -8.21 4.34 8.78
N ASP A 87 -7.63 3.19 9.12
CA ASP A 87 -6.59 3.04 10.13
C ASP A 87 -5.32 3.78 9.74
N MET A 88 -4.89 3.64 8.48
CA MET A 88 -3.78 4.40 7.91
C MET A 88 -3.99 5.90 8.05
N ARG A 89 -5.20 6.38 7.77
CA ARG A 89 -5.55 7.79 7.92
C ARG A 89 -5.42 8.25 9.38
N GLY A 90 -5.88 7.44 10.34
CA GLY A 90 -5.78 7.74 11.76
C GLY A 90 -4.34 7.72 12.28
N ARG A 91 -3.59 6.65 12.00
CA ARG A 91 -2.22 6.44 12.51
C ARG A 91 -1.21 7.41 11.89
N HIS A 92 -1.33 7.66 10.59
CA HIS A 92 -0.35 8.46 9.83
C HIS A 92 -0.82 9.88 9.49
N HIS A 93 -1.96 10.31 10.07
CA HIS A 93 -2.55 11.65 9.86
C HIS A 93 -2.70 12.03 8.38
N LEU A 94 -3.10 11.06 7.55
CA LEU A 94 -3.22 11.29 6.11
C LEU A 94 -4.35 12.28 5.80
N LYS A 95 -4.10 13.18 4.86
CA LYS A 95 -5.19 14.01 4.30
C LYS A 95 -6.17 13.10 3.54
N PRO A 96 -7.45 13.50 3.44
CA PRO A 96 -8.44 12.75 2.66
C PRO A 96 -7.97 12.47 1.22
N ASP A 97 -7.36 13.46 0.57
CA ASP A 97 -6.86 13.33 -0.80
C ASP A 97 -5.66 12.38 -0.92
N GLU A 98 -4.77 12.38 0.06
CA GLU A 98 -3.59 11.50 0.10
C GLU A 98 -4.02 10.03 0.21
N GLY A 99 -4.94 9.73 1.13
CA GLY A 99 -5.50 8.39 1.26
C GLY A 99 -6.27 7.95 0.02
N ARG A 100 -7.09 8.85 -0.57
CA ARG A 100 -7.81 8.56 -1.82
C ARG A 100 -6.88 8.25 -2.98
N ALA A 101 -5.86 9.08 -3.19
CA ALA A 101 -4.90 8.91 -4.27
C ALA A 101 -4.10 7.61 -4.11
N ALA A 102 -3.63 7.31 -2.89
CA ALA A 102 -2.91 6.05 -2.64
C ALA A 102 -3.81 4.83 -2.88
N ARG A 103 -5.04 4.85 -2.35
CA ARG A 103 -6.03 3.79 -2.59
C ARG A 103 -6.31 3.58 -4.09
N GLU A 104 -6.36 4.67 -4.85
CA GLU A 104 -6.56 4.61 -6.31
C GLU A 104 -5.37 3.98 -7.05
N VAL A 105 -4.13 4.25 -6.62
CA VAL A 105 -2.94 3.57 -7.17
C VAL A 105 -3.04 2.06 -6.99
N HIS A 106 -3.38 1.60 -5.78
CA HIS A 106 -3.56 0.18 -5.51
C HIS A 106 -4.72 -0.42 -6.31
N ARG A 107 -5.85 0.29 -6.41
CA ARG A 107 -7.03 -0.13 -7.16
C ARG A 107 -6.70 -0.43 -8.63
N ARG A 108 -6.05 0.51 -9.32
CA ARG A 108 -5.77 0.38 -10.77
C ARG A 108 -4.91 -0.84 -11.10
N ILE A 109 -3.99 -1.19 -10.19
CA ILE A 109 -3.13 -2.37 -10.38
C ILE A 109 -3.93 -3.65 -10.21
N ILE A 110 -4.80 -3.71 -9.21
CA ILE A 110 -5.66 -4.87 -9.01
C ILE A 110 -6.65 -5.00 -10.16
N GLU A 111 -7.30 -3.93 -10.60
CA GLU A 111 -8.23 -3.94 -11.74
C GLU A 111 -7.55 -4.35 -13.06
N ALA A 112 -6.28 -3.98 -13.25
CA ALA A 112 -5.51 -4.42 -14.42
C ALA A 112 -5.28 -5.95 -14.47
N ILE A 113 -5.36 -6.64 -13.32
CA ILE A 113 -5.12 -8.09 -13.20
C ILE A 113 -6.42 -8.87 -13.02
N ASP A 114 -7.35 -8.38 -12.19
CA ASP A 114 -8.63 -9.02 -11.85
C ASP A 114 -9.71 -8.81 -12.95
N GLY A 115 -9.55 -7.78 -13.80
CA GLY A 115 -10.55 -7.38 -14.79
C GLY A 115 -11.58 -6.38 -14.26
N ASP A 116 -12.69 -6.20 -14.99
CA ASP A 116 -13.69 -5.13 -14.77
C ASP A 116 -14.57 -5.40 -13.52
N VAL A 117 -14.00 -5.20 -12.32
CA VAL A 117 -14.65 -5.39 -11.01
C VAL A 117 -15.05 -4.04 -10.36
N ALA A 118 -15.00 -2.95 -11.13
CA ALA A 118 -15.11 -1.56 -10.65
C ALA A 118 -16.41 -1.24 -9.86
N TYR A 119 -17.45 -2.07 -9.99
CA TYR A 119 -18.74 -1.87 -9.34
C TYR A 119 -18.93 -2.64 -8.02
N TYR A 120 -18.36 -3.84 -7.86
CA TYR A 120 -18.66 -4.70 -6.69
C TYR A 120 -17.72 -4.48 -5.50
N ASN A 121 -16.49 -4.01 -5.72
CA ASN A 121 -15.46 -3.91 -4.67
C ASN A 121 -15.21 -2.48 -4.16
N ARG A 122 -16.14 -1.53 -4.34
CA ARG A 122 -15.98 -0.15 -3.81
C ARG A 122 -15.93 -0.08 -2.28
N GLU A 123 -16.58 -1.03 -1.62
CA GLU A 123 -16.57 -1.12 -0.15
C GLU A 123 -15.26 -1.69 0.39
N ARG A 124 -14.57 -2.49 -0.43
CA ARG A 124 -13.30 -3.13 -0.09
C ARG A 124 -12.10 -2.22 -0.32
N ASP A 125 -11.10 -2.37 0.53
CA ASP A 125 -9.87 -1.61 0.48
C ASP A 125 -8.84 -2.34 -0.42
N PRO A 126 -8.51 -1.80 -1.61
CA PRO A 126 -7.47 -2.37 -2.45
C PRO A 126 -6.12 -2.20 -1.76
N PHE A 127 -5.35 -3.28 -1.74
CA PHE A 127 -4.00 -3.27 -1.21
C PHE A 127 -3.09 -4.17 -2.04
N VAL A 128 -1.89 -3.67 -2.29
CA VAL A 128 -0.84 -4.36 -3.05
C VAL A 128 0.36 -4.37 -2.13
N LEU A 129 0.70 -5.53 -1.59
CA LEU A 129 1.87 -5.74 -0.76
C LEU A 129 3.03 -6.17 -1.64
N ILE A 130 4.13 -5.42 -1.63
CA ILE A 130 5.33 -5.78 -2.37
C ILE A 130 6.24 -6.58 -1.44
N GLU A 131 6.54 -7.82 -1.82
CA GLU A 131 7.28 -8.78 -0.99
C GLU A 131 8.79 -8.43 -0.94
N ARG A 132 9.36 -7.87 -2.02
CA ARG A 132 10.80 -7.64 -2.13
C ARG A 132 11.24 -6.25 -1.66
N PHE A 133 11.96 -6.17 -0.54
CA PHE A 133 12.98 -5.15 -0.31
C PHE A 133 14.35 -5.78 -0.57
N GLY A 134 14.96 -5.49 -1.71
CA GLY A 134 16.37 -5.79 -1.97
C GLY A 134 16.75 -7.28 -2.01
N GLN A 135 16.76 -7.85 -3.21
CA GLN A 135 17.96 -8.57 -3.65
C GLN A 135 18.65 -7.65 -4.66
N TYR A 136 19.41 -6.69 -4.15
CA TYR A 136 20.59 -6.26 -4.86
C TYR A 136 21.66 -7.27 -4.45
N GLU A 137 21.98 -8.22 -5.34
CA GLU A 137 23.30 -8.87 -5.31
C GLU A 137 24.36 -7.89 -5.81
#